data_AF-A0A0C3LMM1-F1
#
_entry.id   AF-A0A0C3LMM1-F1
#
_cell.length_a   1.000
_cell.length_b   1.000
_cell.length_c   1.000
_cell.angle_alpha   90.00
_cell.angle_beta   90.00
_cell.angle_gamma   90.00
#
_symmetry.space_group_name_H-M   'P 1'
#
loop_
_entity.id
_entity.type
_entity.pdbx_description
1 polymer ?
#
loop_
_entity_poly.entity_id
_entity_poly.type
_entity_poly.pdbx_seq_one_letter_code
_entity_poly.pdbx_strand_id
1 'polypeptide(L)'
;MVHSLLKSLVLYLACAMSAVVLAVSAHHHQTEAHGREMARRGNQLLSLPRAAAPITVMGSQRSRKGSNPAGKRVTNAMRFAKGLPPLAPRKLYKGSRAGSAHQARSSSVPLSVPLITIFGSEGRGVGEPMGWLRATDGYSYSLTRECTPVNAQFLSGALTNPSLPDEWPNIGFVVYEGNPNFGTESSNWAIMSPTATTPNGSPPVDSPEQLLNLGSSMFIESNIWSLGADEELTLTWINPNGEAVPMEIGYFPYLDDSIVIAGSLSALSAYFVNMGAGEAVQVRLYTGGRGCQR
;
A
#
# COMPACT_ATOMS: atom_id res chain seq x y z
N MET A 1 44.49 13.55 0.03
CA MET A 1 44.02 14.63 0.93
C MET A 1 42.87 15.49 0.37
N VAL A 2 42.30 15.21 -0.82
CA VAL A 2 41.24 16.06 -1.41
C VAL A 2 39.83 15.46 -1.19
N HIS A 3 39.70 14.18 -0.86
CA HIS A 3 38.40 13.53 -0.60
C HIS A 3 37.77 13.80 0.77
N SER A 4 38.50 14.42 1.71
CA SER A 4 37.97 14.71 3.05
C SER A 4 37.19 16.04 3.11
N LEU A 5 37.50 16.98 2.21
CA LEU A 5 36.88 18.31 2.22
C LEU A 5 35.46 18.32 1.62
N LEU A 6 35.12 17.39 0.73
CA LEU A 6 33.80 17.35 0.09
C LEU A 6 32.69 16.84 1.05
N LYS A 7 33.03 15.95 1.99
CA LYS A 7 32.05 15.42 2.97
C LYS A 7 31.67 16.44 4.04
N SER A 8 32.55 17.41 4.33
CA SER A 8 32.28 18.48 5.29
C SER A 8 31.35 19.57 4.74
N LEU A 9 31.37 19.80 3.42
CA LEU A 9 30.55 20.84 2.80
C LEU A 9 29.05 20.47 2.75
N VAL A 10 28.73 19.17 2.61
CA VAL A 10 27.34 18.67 2.59
C VAL A 10 26.67 18.82 3.96
N LEU A 11 27.42 18.63 5.05
CA LEU A 11 26.92 18.83 6.42
C LEU A 11 26.69 20.30 6.79
N TYR A 12 27.41 21.24 6.16
CA TYR A 12 27.22 22.67 6.42
C TYR A 12 25.97 23.25 5.73
N LEU A 13 25.56 22.69 4.59
CA LEU A 13 24.36 23.14 3.87
C LEU A 13 23.04 22.74 4.57
N ALA A 14 23.03 21.62 5.30
CA ALA A 14 21.87 21.21 6.08
C ALA A 14 21.61 22.11 7.31
N CYS A 15 22.64 22.68 7.93
CA CYS A 15 22.48 23.57 9.10
C CYS A 15 22.09 25.01 8.75
N ALA A 16 22.40 25.50 7.54
CA ALA A 16 22.11 26.89 7.17
C ALA A 16 20.62 27.15 6.89
N MET A 17 19.83 26.13 6.56
CA MET A 17 18.38 26.27 6.32
C MET A 17 17.55 26.35 7.60
N SER A 18 18.10 26.04 8.78
CA SER A 18 17.39 26.15 10.07
C SER A 18 17.50 27.52 10.74
N ALA A 19 18.33 28.45 10.23
CA ALA A 19 18.57 29.74 10.87
C ALA A 19 17.78 30.92 10.26
N VAL A 20 17.03 30.72 9.18
CA VAL A 20 16.35 31.82 8.44
C VAL A 20 14.86 31.97 8.78
N VAL A 21 14.27 31.12 9.63
CA VAL A 21 12.84 31.18 9.99
C VAL A 21 12.55 32.01 11.26
N LEU A 22 13.56 32.63 11.88
CA LEU A 22 13.38 33.47 13.08
C LEU A 22 13.69 34.95 12.83
N ALA A 23 13.04 35.56 11.84
CA ALA A 23 12.81 36.99 11.83
C ALA A 23 11.64 37.33 10.91
N VAL A 24 10.83 38.32 11.32
CA VAL A 24 9.76 38.99 10.56
C VAL A 24 8.34 38.45 10.78
N SER A 25 7.70 38.87 11.88
CA SER A 25 6.63 39.89 11.78
C SER A 25 5.99 40.16 13.15
N ALA A 26 6.45 41.23 13.79
CA ALA A 26 5.69 41.92 14.83
C ALA A 26 5.07 43.18 14.21
N HIS A 27 3.81 43.43 14.58
CA HIS A 27 3.06 44.69 14.44
C HIS A 27 2.44 45.04 13.08
N HIS A 28 1.14 44.70 12.95
CA HIS A 28 0.18 45.70 12.49
C HIS A 28 -1.17 45.56 13.22
N HIS A 29 -1.48 46.58 14.03
CA HIS A 29 -2.77 46.81 14.67
C HIS A 29 -3.50 47.91 13.88
N GLN A 30 -4.73 47.62 13.43
CA GLN A 30 -5.86 48.53 13.15
C GLN A 30 -7.10 47.60 13.15
N THR A 31 -8.14 47.61 14.02
CA THR A 31 -9.08 48.63 14.53
C THR A 31 -9.47 49.62 13.44
N GLU A 32 -10.71 49.72 12.92
CA GLU A 32 -12.07 49.57 13.46
C GLU A 32 -13.05 49.39 12.25
N ALA A 33 -14.03 48.48 12.29
CA ALA A 33 -15.44 48.68 12.69
C ALA A 33 -16.44 48.97 11.54
N HIS A 34 -17.66 48.47 11.77
CA HIS A 34 -18.95 48.78 11.14
C HIS A 34 -19.41 47.99 9.90
N GLY A 35 -20.41 47.14 10.16
CA GLY A 35 -21.26 46.51 9.16
C GLY A 35 -22.22 45.49 9.78
N ARG A 36 -23.13 45.95 10.65
CA ARG A 36 -24.34 45.20 11.03
C ARG A 36 -25.15 44.91 9.76
N GLU A 37 -25.65 43.70 9.58
CA GLU A 37 -27.05 43.47 9.19
C GLU A 37 -27.42 41.99 9.45
N MET A 38 -28.60 41.82 10.03
CA MET A 38 -29.18 40.56 10.46
C MET A 38 -29.82 39.80 9.30
N ALA A 39 -29.80 38.46 9.36
CA ALA A 39 -30.95 37.67 8.95
C ALA A 39 -30.99 36.31 9.69
N ARG A 40 -31.69 36.34 10.83
CA ARG A 40 -32.40 35.19 11.40
C ARG A 40 -33.34 34.58 10.34
N ARG A 41 -33.28 33.26 10.16
CA ARG A 41 -34.38 32.31 9.86
C ARG A 41 -33.69 30.96 9.56
N GLY A 42 -34.04 29.81 10.11
CA GLY A 42 -35.10 29.39 11.00
C GLY A 42 -34.95 27.86 11.17
N ASN A 43 -35.30 27.36 12.35
CA ASN A 43 -35.34 25.94 12.67
C ASN A 43 -36.25 25.13 11.74
N GLN A 44 -35.78 23.97 11.28
CA GLN A 44 -36.52 22.71 11.14
C GLN A 44 -35.47 21.59 11.37
N LEU A 45 -35.37 20.91 12.52
CA LEU A 45 -36.32 19.93 13.07
C LEU A 45 -37.04 19.09 12.01
N LEU A 46 -36.29 18.20 11.37
CA LEU A 46 -36.81 17.01 10.65
C LEU A 46 -35.80 15.87 10.90
N SER A 47 -36.02 15.08 11.96
CA SER A 47 -36.77 13.81 11.94
C SER A 47 -35.87 12.62 11.54
N LEU A 48 -35.37 11.94 12.56
CA LEU A 48 -34.87 10.56 12.51
C LEU A 48 -35.92 9.63 11.88
N PRO A 49 -35.59 8.86 10.84
CA PRO A 49 -36.27 7.61 10.59
C PRO A 49 -35.65 6.52 11.47
N ARG A 50 -36.31 6.28 12.61
CA ARG A 50 -36.26 5.01 13.31
C ARG A 50 -37.06 4.00 12.49
N ALA A 51 -36.38 3.14 11.75
CA ALA A 51 -36.91 1.86 11.31
C ALA A 51 -35.75 0.89 11.06
N ALA A 52 -35.34 0.19 12.11
CA ALA A 52 -34.61 -1.06 11.94
C ALA A 52 -35.52 -1.99 11.14
N ALA A 53 -35.12 -2.31 9.90
CA ALA A 53 -35.76 -3.37 9.16
C ALA A 53 -35.70 -4.66 9.99
N PRO A 54 -36.81 -5.40 10.16
CA PRO A 54 -36.73 -6.71 10.78
C PRO A 54 -35.81 -7.58 9.91
N ILE A 55 -34.77 -8.13 10.54
CA ILE A 55 -33.98 -9.21 9.96
C ILE A 55 -34.98 -10.32 9.67
N THR A 56 -35.35 -10.46 8.40
CA THR A 56 -36.12 -11.60 7.93
C THR A 56 -35.17 -12.78 8.03
N VAL A 57 -35.23 -13.46 9.18
CA VAL A 57 -34.68 -14.79 9.33
C VAL A 57 -35.46 -15.65 8.34
N MET A 58 -34.90 -15.84 7.14
CA MET A 58 -35.30 -16.97 6.29
C MET A 58 -34.94 -18.21 7.08
N GLY A 59 -35.88 -18.65 7.91
CA GLY A 59 -35.86 -19.94 8.54
C GLY A 59 -35.70 -20.94 7.42
N SER A 60 -34.54 -21.60 7.37
CA SER A 60 -34.37 -22.74 6.49
C SER A 60 -35.50 -23.70 6.81
N GLN A 61 -36.44 -23.86 5.88
CA GLN A 61 -37.39 -24.96 5.91
C GLN A 61 -36.57 -26.24 5.80
N ARG A 62 -36.09 -26.74 6.94
CA ARG A 62 -35.68 -28.13 7.08
C ARG A 62 -36.94 -28.93 6.83
N SER A 63 -37.08 -29.38 5.58
CA SER A 63 -37.97 -30.47 5.21
C SER A 63 -37.79 -31.56 6.25
N ARG A 64 -38.78 -31.68 7.15
CA ARG A 64 -38.95 -32.82 8.06
C ARG A 64 -39.29 -34.02 7.19
N LYS A 65 -38.28 -34.57 6.54
CA LYS A 65 -38.36 -35.88 5.90
C LYS A 65 -38.50 -36.90 7.03
N GLY A 66 -39.62 -37.62 7.01
CA GLY A 66 -40.09 -38.51 8.06
C GLY A 66 -38.97 -39.31 8.73
N SER A 67 -38.94 -39.23 10.06
CA SER A 67 -38.11 -40.08 10.89
C SER A 67 -38.61 -41.52 10.79
N ASN A 68 -37.96 -42.32 9.93
CA ASN A 68 -37.98 -43.76 10.11
C ASN A 68 -37.42 -44.07 11.51
N PRO A 69 -38.05 -44.98 12.28
CA PRO A 69 -37.63 -45.30 13.63
C PRO A 69 -36.15 -45.73 13.64
N ALA A 70 -35.43 -45.17 14.60
CA ALA A 70 -33.99 -45.15 14.70
C ALA A 70 -33.35 -46.54 14.58
N GLY A 71 -32.78 -46.83 13.41
CA GLY A 71 -31.67 -47.77 13.33
C GLY A 71 -30.54 -47.21 14.20
N LYS A 72 -30.30 -47.81 15.38
CA LYS A 72 -29.19 -47.45 16.28
C LYS A 72 -27.91 -47.35 15.45
N ARG A 73 -27.40 -46.13 15.28
CA ARG A 73 -26.15 -45.90 14.54
C ARG A 73 -25.00 -46.50 15.36
N VAL A 74 -24.50 -47.66 14.93
CA VAL A 74 -23.35 -48.31 15.55
C VAL A 74 -22.08 -47.60 15.08
N THR A 75 -21.30 -47.06 16.01
CA THR A 75 -20.01 -46.42 15.71
C THR A 75 -18.92 -47.49 15.52
N ASN A 76 -17.80 -47.14 14.87
CA ASN A 76 -16.68 -48.07 14.71
C ASN A 76 -16.14 -48.59 16.05
N ALA A 77 -16.10 -47.75 17.10
CA ALA A 77 -15.71 -48.15 18.46
C ALA A 77 -16.62 -49.26 19.02
N MET A 78 -17.94 -49.14 18.85
CA MET A 78 -18.89 -50.17 19.29
C MET A 78 -18.78 -51.48 18.48
N ARG A 79 -18.28 -51.42 17.22
CA ARG A 79 -18.00 -52.61 16.41
C ARG A 79 -16.73 -53.31 16.88
N PHE A 80 -15.67 -52.55 17.17
CA PHE A 80 -14.42 -53.09 17.73
C PHE A 80 -14.66 -53.78 19.08
N ALA A 81 -15.45 -53.16 19.97
CA ALA A 81 -15.82 -53.78 21.25
C ALA A 81 -16.60 -55.10 21.09
N LYS A 82 -17.17 -55.35 19.91
CA LYS A 82 -17.90 -56.59 19.58
C LYS A 82 -17.10 -57.53 18.66
N GLY A 83 -15.81 -57.27 18.43
CA GLY A 83 -14.96 -58.08 17.54
C GLY A 83 -15.36 -58.01 16.05
N LEU A 84 -16.15 -57.01 15.66
CA LEU A 84 -16.57 -56.81 14.27
C LEU A 84 -15.61 -55.86 13.55
N PRO A 85 -15.35 -56.06 12.24
CA PRO A 85 -14.50 -55.17 11.46
C PRO A 85 -15.09 -53.76 11.38
N PRO A 86 -14.28 -52.71 11.21
CA PRO A 86 -14.76 -51.33 11.10
C PRO A 86 -15.70 -51.15 9.90
N LEU A 87 -16.62 -50.18 9.96
CA LEU A 87 -17.40 -49.79 8.78
C LEU A 87 -16.46 -49.13 7.77
N ALA A 88 -16.64 -49.48 6.50
CA ALA A 88 -15.96 -48.81 5.40
C ALA A 88 -16.22 -47.29 5.46
N PRO A 89 -15.21 -46.45 5.16
CA PRO A 89 -15.38 -45.00 5.15
C PRO A 89 -16.53 -44.64 4.22
N ARG A 90 -17.63 -44.10 4.77
CA ARG A 90 -18.66 -43.51 3.92
C ARG A 90 -18.03 -42.30 3.26
N LYS A 91 -18.24 -42.15 1.94
CA LYS A 91 -17.82 -40.95 1.19
C LYS A 91 -18.25 -39.71 1.97
N LEU A 92 -17.30 -39.08 2.66
CA LEU A 92 -17.51 -37.86 3.44
C LEU A 92 -17.99 -36.71 2.54
N TYR A 93 -17.66 -36.80 1.25
CA TYR A 93 -18.00 -35.81 0.25
C TYR A 93 -19.22 -36.26 -0.55
N LYS A 94 -20.41 -35.82 -0.14
CA LYS A 94 -21.44 -35.48 -1.13
C LYS A 94 -21.08 -34.08 -1.57
N GLY A 95 -20.72 -33.88 -2.83
CA GLY A 95 -20.45 -32.56 -3.39
C GLY A 95 -21.70 -31.68 -3.31
N SER A 96 -21.98 -31.12 -2.13
CA SER A 96 -22.67 -29.85 -2.04
C SER A 96 -21.81 -28.88 -2.82
N ARG A 97 -22.39 -28.14 -3.77
CA ARG A 97 -21.77 -26.98 -4.38
C ARG A 97 -21.06 -26.21 -3.27
N ALA A 98 -19.74 -26.37 -3.21
CA ALA A 98 -18.93 -25.50 -2.40
C ALA A 98 -19.20 -24.13 -2.99
N GLY A 99 -19.90 -23.28 -2.25
CA GLY A 99 -19.88 -21.86 -2.53
C GLY A 99 -18.43 -21.49 -2.73
N SER A 100 -18.16 -20.78 -3.83
CA SER A 100 -16.87 -20.27 -4.26
C SER A 100 -16.19 -19.46 -3.14
N ALA A 101 -15.63 -20.13 -2.13
CA ALA A 101 -14.91 -19.54 -1.00
C ALA A 101 -13.38 -19.63 -1.18
N HIS A 102 -12.93 -20.27 -2.24
CA HIS A 102 -11.56 -20.18 -2.72
C HIS A 102 -11.62 -19.91 -4.23
N GLN A 103 -11.65 -18.64 -4.61
CA GLN A 103 -11.08 -18.26 -5.90
C GLN A 103 -9.67 -18.87 -5.93
N ALA A 104 -9.37 -19.64 -6.97
CA ALA A 104 -8.02 -20.13 -7.18
C ALA A 104 -7.09 -18.91 -7.14
N ARG A 105 -6.16 -18.88 -6.17
CA ARG A 105 -5.08 -17.89 -6.19
C ARG A 105 -4.37 -18.06 -7.53
N SER A 106 -4.17 -16.93 -8.19
CA SER A 106 -3.52 -16.76 -9.47
C SER A 106 -2.26 -17.63 -9.55
N SER A 107 -2.11 -18.28 -10.71
CA SER A 107 -0.96 -19.06 -11.16
C SER A 107 0.39 -18.52 -10.65
N SER A 108 1.26 -19.42 -10.17
CA SER A 108 2.66 -19.13 -9.76
C SER A 108 3.63 -18.99 -10.93
N VAL A 109 3.13 -18.89 -12.17
CA VAL A 109 3.99 -18.69 -13.35
C VAL A 109 4.51 -17.25 -13.28
N PRO A 110 5.84 -17.03 -13.19
CA PRO A 110 6.40 -15.69 -13.21
C PRO A 110 5.97 -14.97 -14.49
N LEU A 111 5.29 -13.85 -14.34
CA LEU A 111 5.09 -12.94 -15.46
C LEU A 111 6.40 -12.17 -15.63
N SER A 112 7.09 -12.42 -16.75
CA SER A 112 8.21 -11.57 -17.17
C SER A 112 7.61 -10.21 -17.54
N VAL A 113 7.55 -9.31 -16.56
CA VAL A 113 7.05 -7.94 -16.75
C VAL A 113 8.22 -7.14 -17.32
N PRO A 114 8.22 -6.80 -18.62
CA PRO A 114 9.46 -6.35 -19.24
C PRO A 114 9.86 -4.93 -18.78
N LEU A 115 8.90 -4.12 -18.30
CA LEU A 115 9.14 -2.78 -17.76
C LEU A 115 7.97 -2.33 -16.86
N ILE A 116 8.26 -1.55 -15.82
CA ILE A 116 7.27 -0.75 -15.10
C ILE A 116 7.20 0.62 -15.75
N THR A 117 6.02 0.98 -16.28
CA THR A 117 5.77 2.28 -16.91
C THR A 117 4.98 3.18 -15.97
N ILE A 118 5.35 4.46 -15.95
CA ILE A 118 4.77 5.47 -15.07
C ILE A 118 3.89 6.40 -15.89
N PHE A 119 2.63 6.56 -15.48
CA PHE A 119 1.66 7.50 -16.04
C PHE A 119 1.25 8.51 -14.97
N GLY A 120 0.66 9.64 -15.38
CA GLY A 120 0.02 10.56 -14.45
C GLY A 120 -1.22 9.94 -13.78
N SER A 121 -1.89 10.72 -12.93
CA SER A 121 -3.13 10.34 -12.24
C SER A 121 -4.22 9.80 -13.18
N GLU A 122 -4.29 10.30 -14.42
CA GLU A 122 -5.26 9.86 -15.44
C GLU A 122 -5.01 8.41 -15.93
N GLY A 123 -3.82 7.86 -15.74
CA GLY A 123 -3.45 6.50 -16.13
C GLY A 123 -3.19 6.27 -17.62
N ARG A 124 -3.04 5.00 -18.00
CA ARG A 124 -2.60 4.55 -19.35
C ARG A 124 -3.57 4.92 -20.49
N GLY A 125 -4.84 5.16 -20.21
CA GLY A 125 -5.89 5.37 -21.22
C GLY A 125 -6.02 6.79 -21.78
N VAL A 126 -5.39 7.78 -21.13
CA VAL A 126 -5.66 9.20 -21.40
C VAL A 126 -4.44 9.93 -21.99
N GLY A 127 -3.21 9.45 -21.74
CA GLY A 127 -2.00 10.14 -22.17
C GLY A 127 -0.81 9.23 -22.42
N GLU A 128 0.26 9.86 -22.92
CA GLU A 128 1.57 9.21 -23.07
C GLU A 128 2.21 8.92 -21.70
N PRO A 129 3.04 7.87 -21.61
CA PRO A 129 3.77 7.58 -20.38
C PRO A 129 4.67 8.76 -19.99
N MET A 130 4.70 9.07 -18.70
CA MET A 130 5.63 10.07 -18.15
C MET A 130 7.09 9.59 -18.22
N GLY A 131 7.27 8.26 -18.15
CA GLY A 131 8.56 7.59 -18.20
C GLY A 131 8.47 6.14 -17.73
N TRP A 132 9.61 5.61 -17.30
CA TRP A 132 9.77 4.27 -16.77
C TRP A 132 10.40 4.31 -15.38
N LEU A 133 10.18 3.25 -14.60
CA LEU A 133 10.85 3.08 -13.33
C LEU A 133 12.32 2.73 -13.54
N ARG A 134 13.22 3.43 -12.86
CA ARG A 134 14.67 3.20 -12.86
C ARG A 134 15.19 3.12 -11.44
N ALA A 135 16.20 2.27 -11.22
CA ALA A 135 16.95 2.25 -9.96
C ALA A 135 17.96 3.41 -9.95
N THR A 136 17.99 4.18 -8.87
CA THR A 136 18.95 5.26 -8.62
C THR A 136 20.08 4.74 -7.75
N ASP A 137 21.28 4.60 -8.30
CA ASP A 137 22.53 4.24 -7.60
C ASP A 137 22.45 3.05 -6.60
N GLY A 138 21.39 2.24 -6.66
CA GLY A 138 21.08 1.14 -5.75
C GLY A 138 20.14 1.48 -4.57
N TYR A 139 19.78 2.74 -4.31
CA TYR A 139 19.16 3.17 -3.04
C TYR A 139 17.66 3.44 -3.13
N SER A 140 17.18 3.98 -4.25
CA SER A 140 15.76 4.25 -4.46
C SER A 140 15.36 3.95 -5.90
N TYR A 141 14.10 4.19 -6.20
CA TYR A 141 13.60 4.16 -7.56
C TYR A 141 13.06 5.53 -7.96
N SER A 142 13.39 5.94 -9.17
CA SER A 142 12.98 7.21 -9.76
C SER A 142 12.29 7.01 -11.10
N LEU A 143 11.72 8.12 -11.59
CA LEU A 143 11.24 8.23 -12.95
C LEU A 143 12.41 8.52 -13.90
N THR A 144 12.52 7.77 -14.99
CA THR A 144 13.43 8.07 -16.10
C THR A 144 12.68 8.20 -17.40
N ARG A 145 13.15 9.10 -18.28
CA ARG A 145 12.77 9.13 -19.70
C ARG A 145 13.81 8.45 -20.59
N GLU A 146 14.93 8.04 -20.01
CA GLU A 146 15.95 7.28 -20.71
C GLU A 146 15.53 5.81 -20.83
N CYS A 147 15.98 5.16 -21.89
CA CYS A 147 15.77 3.74 -22.16
C CYS A 147 16.65 2.84 -21.26
N THR A 148 16.63 3.08 -19.95
CA THR A 148 17.37 2.34 -18.91
C THR A 148 16.45 1.87 -17.76
N PRO A 149 15.32 1.22 -18.07
CA PRO A 149 14.33 0.79 -17.09
C PRO A 149 14.81 -0.39 -16.24
N VAL A 150 14.16 -0.57 -15.09
CA VAL A 150 14.29 -1.76 -14.26
C VAL A 150 13.35 -2.85 -14.78
N ASN A 151 13.87 -4.05 -14.99
CA ASN A 151 13.11 -5.23 -15.42
C ASN A 151 12.62 -6.03 -14.19
N ALA A 152 11.71 -5.41 -13.42
CA ALA A 152 11.11 -6.03 -12.23
C ALA A 152 10.10 -7.11 -12.63
N GLN A 153 10.01 -8.21 -11.88
CA GLN A 153 9.01 -9.26 -12.10
C GLN A 153 7.99 -9.26 -10.98
N PHE A 154 6.71 -9.48 -11.29
CA PHE A 154 5.67 -9.62 -10.29
C PHE A 154 5.44 -11.09 -9.96
N LEU A 155 5.69 -11.48 -8.70
CA LEU A 155 5.52 -12.84 -8.21
C LEU A 155 4.84 -12.84 -6.84
N SER A 156 3.62 -13.38 -6.78
CA SER A 156 2.89 -13.63 -5.52
C SER A 156 2.72 -12.43 -4.58
N GLY A 157 2.61 -11.21 -5.12
CA GLY A 157 2.46 -9.98 -4.33
C GLY A 157 3.76 -9.23 -4.05
N ALA A 158 4.89 -9.76 -4.49
CA ALA A 158 6.18 -9.07 -4.49
C ALA A 158 6.57 -8.63 -5.90
N LEU A 159 7.21 -7.46 -5.99
CA LEU A 159 7.97 -7.05 -7.18
C LEU A 159 9.44 -7.38 -6.95
N THR A 160 10.08 -8.09 -7.86
CA THR A 160 11.49 -8.44 -7.74
C THR A 160 12.39 -7.26 -8.12
N ASN A 161 13.48 -7.11 -7.39
CA ASN A 161 14.53 -6.15 -7.67
C ASN A 161 15.67 -6.83 -8.46
N PRO A 162 15.85 -6.52 -9.75
CA PRO A 162 16.94 -7.08 -10.54
C PRO A 162 18.30 -6.41 -10.29
N SER A 163 18.33 -5.26 -9.60
CA SER A 163 19.57 -4.49 -9.39
C SER A 163 20.42 -5.06 -8.27
N LEU A 164 19.80 -5.55 -7.19
CA LEU A 164 20.49 -6.11 -6.01
C LEU A 164 19.77 -7.38 -5.51
N PRO A 165 19.71 -8.45 -6.33
CA PRO A 165 18.85 -9.61 -6.06
C PRO A 165 19.28 -10.43 -4.83
N ASP A 166 20.55 -10.37 -4.43
CA ASP A 166 21.07 -11.19 -3.33
C ASP A 166 20.88 -10.53 -1.95
N GLU A 167 20.90 -9.19 -1.89
CA GLU A 167 20.82 -8.42 -0.63
C GLU A 167 19.41 -7.89 -0.38
N TRP A 168 18.80 -7.29 -1.41
CA TRP A 168 17.47 -6.69 -1.34
C TRP A 168 16.63 -7.15 -2.53
N PRO A 169 16.11 -8.39 -2.49
CA PRO A 169 15.51 -9.05 -3.65
C PRO A 169 14.20 -8.42 -4.15
N ASN A 170 13.61 -7.48 -3.40
CA ASN A 170 12.30 -6.93 -3.74
C ASN A 170 12.30 -5.41 -3.89
N ILE A 171 11.38 -4.91 -4.71
CA ILE A 171 10.98 -3.51 -4.77
C ILE A 171 9.86 -3.31 -3.76
N GLY A 172 10.13 -2.51 -2.74
CA GLY A 172 9.19 -2.20 -1.68
C GLY A 172 9.27 -0.73 -1.32
N PHE A 173 8.90 -0.42 -0.09
CA PHE A 173 8.98 0.93 0.44
C PHE A 173 9.65 0.95 1.80
N VAL A 174 10.41 2.03 2.02
CA VAL A 174 11.14 2.29 3.26
C VAL A 174 10.62 3.58 3.86
N VAL A 175 10.19 3.53 5.12
CA VAL A 175 9.91 4.71 5.94
C VAL A 175 11.25 5.19 6.49
N TYR A 176 11.86 6.15 5.80
CA TYR A 176 13.21 6.63 6.11
C TYR A 176 13.28 7.26 7.50
N GLU A 177 12.28 8.09 7.83
CA GLU A 177 12.13 8.72 9.13
C GLU A 177 10.65 8.79 9.50
N GLY A 178 10.35 8.59 10.78
CA GLY A 178 9.03 8.87 11.33
C GLY A 178 8.15 7.65 11.54
N ASN A 179 6.85 7.86 11.36
CA ASN A 179 5.81 6.97 11.84
C ASN A 179 5.24 6.14 10.68
N PRO A 180 5.32 4.79 10.71
CA PRO A 180 4.78 3.92 9.65
C PRO A 180 3.25 3.82 9.65
N ASN A 181 2.55 4.63 10.46
CA ASN A 181 1.09 4.76 10.41
C ASN A 181 0.69 5.81 9.37
N PHE A 182 0.13 5.37 8.25
CA PHE A 182 -0.46 6.23 7.23
C PHE A 182 -1.94 6.49 7.47
N GLY A 183 -2.46 7.56 6.88
CA GLY A 183 -3.88 7.93 6.93
C GLY A 183 -4.16 9.08 5.98
N THR A 184 -5.43 9.36 5.72
CA THR A 184 -5.87 10.38 4.76
C THR A 184 -5.54 11.81 5.16
N GLU A 185 -5.23 12.04 6.44
CA GLU A 185 -4.82 13.35 6.99
C GLU A 185 -3.35 13.37 7.43
N SER A 186 -2.61 12.27 7.22
CA SER A 186 -1.22 12.16 7.64
C SER A 186 -0.28 12.60 6.52
N SER A 187 0.77 13.35 6.89
CA SER A 187 1.90 13.67 6.00
C SER A 187 3.00 12.61 6.03
N ASN A 188 2.80 11.48 6.72
CA ASN A 188 3.76 10.39 6.70
C ASN A 188 3.87 9.83 5.28
N TRP A 189 5.08 9.46 4.88
CA TRP A 189 5.38 8.89 3.57
C TRP A 189 6.45 7.79 3.65
N ALA A 190 6.60 7.03 2.57
CA ALA A 190 7.71 6.11 2.36
C ALA A 190 8.27 6.24 0.93
N ILE A 191 9.59 6.06 0.76
CA ILE A 191 10.25 6.06 -0.55
C ILE A 191 10.26 4.63 -1.11
N MET A 192 10.04 4.51 -2.41
CA MET A 192 10.23 3.26 -3.14
C MET A 192 11.73 2.92 -3.20
N SER A 193 12.09 1.78 -2.63
CA SER A 193 13.48 1.34 -2.49
C SER A 193 13.63 -0.17 -2.60
N PRO A 194 14.84 -0.66 -2.88
CA PRO A 194 15.18 -2.07 -2.66
C PRO A 194 14.96 -2.44 -1.21
N THR A 195 14.33 -3.58 -0.97
CA THR A 195 14.00 -4.06 0.38
C THR A 195 14.20 -5.57 0.49
N ALA A 196 14.39 -6.02 1.73
CA ALA A 196 14.32 -7.45 2.06
C ALA A 196 12.88 -7.96 1.92
N THR A 197 12.72 -9.28 1.86
CA THR A 197 11.39 -9.91 1.86
C THR A 197 10.73 -9.75 3.22
N THR A 198 9.51 -9.20 3.22
CA THR A 198 8.64 -9.09 4.40
C THR A 198 7.57 -10.19 4.38
N PRO A 199 6.91 -10.54 5.50
CA PRO A 199 5.80 -11.48 5.47
C PRO A 199 4.59 -10.95 4.67
N ASN A 200 3.89 -11.81 3.93
CA ASN A 200 2.69 -11.37 3.20
C ASN A 200 1.56 -10.99 4.18
N GLY A 201 1.00 -9.79 4.03
CA GLY A 201 -0.09 -9.28 4.85
C GLY A 201 0.32 -8.89 6.27
N SER A 202 1.62 -8.71 6.54
CA SER A 202 2.09 -8.11 7.79
C SER A 202 2.01 -6.59 7.75
N PRO A 203 2.02 -5.94 8.93
CA PRO A 203 2.51 -4.57 9.03
C PRO A 203 4.00 -4.47 8.66
N PRO A 204 4.49 -3.25 8.41
CA PRO A 204 5.90 -2.98 8.15
C PRO A 204 6.80 -3.57 9.22
N VAL A 205 7.89 -4.16 8.74
CA VAL A 205 8.88 -4.80 9.60
C VAL A 205 10.01 -3.81 9.87
N ASP A 206 10.43 -3.73 11.11
CA ASP A 206 11.61 -2.95 11.48
C ASP A 206 12.89 -3.65 10.98
N SER A 207 13.75 -2.91 10.27
CA SER A 207 14.96 -3.43 9.66
C SER A 207 16.15 -2.49 9.93
N PRO A 208 17.21 -2.97 10.61
CA PRO A 208 18.43 -2.19 10.85
C PRO A 208 19.39 -2.19 9.64
N GLU A 209 19.10 -3.02 8.63
CA GLU A 209 19.98 -3.30 7.48
C GLU A 209 19.35 -2.80 6.19
N GLN A 210 19.15 -1.49 6.13
CA GLN A 210 18.65 -0.82 4.93
C GLN A 210 19.73 0.05 4.32
N LEU A 211 19.87 -0.05 3.00
CA LEU A 211 20.96 0.58 2.25
C LEU A 211 20.96 2.12 2.40
N LEU A 212 19.78 2.74 2.57
CA LEU A 212 19.64 4.19 2.76
C LEU A 212 20.30 4.71 4.04
N ASN A 213 20.40 3.89 5.09
CA ASN A 213 20.94 4.30 6.39
C ASN A 213 21.41 3.08 7.19
N LEU A 214 22.57 2.53 6.81
CA LEU A 214 23.15 1.37 7.48
C LEU A 214 23.35 1.66 8.98
N GLY A 215 22.72 0.82 9.82
CA GLY A 215 22.81 0.94 11.27
C GLY A 215 21.68 1.74 11.93
N SER A 216 20.76 2.31 11.14
CA SER A 216 19.53 2.90 11.66
C SER A 216 18.34 1.99 11.37
N SER A 217 17.49 1.78 12.38
CA SER A 217 16.23 1.05 12.21
C SER A 217 15.27 1.85 11.35
N MET A 218 14.79 1.24 10.26
CA MET A 218 13.76 1.79 9.39
C MET A 218 12.67 0.75 9.17
N PHE A 219 11.42 1.21 8.97
CA PHE A 219 10.33 0.30 8.66
C PHE A 219 10.30 0.02 7.16
N ILE A 220 10.25 -1.26 6.81
CA ILE A 220 10.20 -1.72 5.44
C ILE A 220 8.97 -2.56 5.18
N GLU A 221 8.53 -2.57 3.92
CA GLU A 221 7.45 -3.41 3.46
C GLU A 221 7.60 -3.69 1.95
N SER A 222 7.41 -4.95 1.54
CA SER A 222 7.70 -5.42 0.18
C SER A 222 6.64 -6.35 -0.40
N ASN A 223 5.74 -6.89 0.41
CA ASN A 223 4.61 -7.73 -0.01
C ASN A 223 3.28 -6.96 0.00
N ILE A 224 3.30 -5.78 -0.61
CA ILE A 224 2.14 -4.87 -0.67
C ILE A 224 1.52 -4.75 -2.05
N TRP A 225 2.13 -5.37 -3.07
CA TRP A 225 1.72 -5.19 -4.45
C TRP A 225 0.54 -6.09 -4.80
N SER A 226 -0.38 -5.55 -5.58
CA SER A 226 -1.49 -6.26 -6.19
C SER A 226 -1.65 -5.82 -7.64
N LEU A 227 -1.91 -6.77 -8.51
CA LEU A 227 -2.16 -6.50 -9.93
C LEU A 227 -3.65 -6.21 -10.13
N GLY A 228 -3.98 -4.97 -10.48
CA GLY A 228 -5.30 -4.50 -10.80
C GLY A 228 -5.74 -4.81 -12.23
N ALA A 229 -6.78 -4.11 -12.69
CA ALA A 229 -7.17 -4.13 -14.09
C ALA A 229 -6.09 -3.46 -14.96
N ASP A 230 -6.04 -3.83 -16.25
CA ASP A 230 -5.13 -3.23 -17.24
C ASP A 230 -3.66 -3.25 -16.83
N GLU A 231 -3.26 -4.25 -16.06
CA GLU A 231 -1.89 -4.45 -15.59
C GLU A 231 -1.39 -3.36 -14.63
N GLU A 232 -2.30 -2.59 -14.03
CA GLU A 232 -1.97 -1.57 -13.03
C GLU A 232 -1.43 -2.20 -11.74
N LEU A 233 -0.33 -1.65 -11.24
CA LEU A 233 0.18 -1.96 -9.90
C LEU A 233 -0.57 -1.10 -8.90
N THR A 234 -1.32 -1.77 -8.05
CA THR A 234 -1.96 -1.20 -6.87
C THR A 234 -1.23 -1.69 -5.64
N LEU A 235 -1.30 -0.95 -4.54
CA LEU A 235 -0.71 -1.39 -3.28
C LEU A 235 -1.61 -1.08 -2.09
N THR A 236 -1.49 -1.90 -1.06
CA THR A 236 -2.20 -1.74 0.21
C THR A 236 -1.19 -1.77 1.34
N TRP A 237 -1.19 -0.76 2.19
CA TRP A 237 -0.33 -0.74 3.38
C TRP A 237 -1.12 -1.18 4.60
N ILE A 238 -0.51 -1.96 5.49
CA ILE A 238 -1.11 -2.34 6.78
C ILE A 238 -0.36 -1.61 7.87
N ASN A 239 -0.99 -0.63 8.51
CA ASN A 239 -0.39 0.08 9.63
C ASN A 239 -0.03 -0.88 10.78
N PRO A 240 0.93 -0.55 11.67
CA PRO A 240 1.24 -1.34 12.87
C PRO A 240 0.05 -1.69 13.76
N ASN A 241 -1.02 -0.88 13.72
CA ASN A 241 -2.27 -1.15 14.45
C ASN A 241 -3.18 -2.22 13.77
N GLY A 242 -2.77 -2.75 12.60
CA GLY A 242 -3.51 -3.72 11.79
C GLY A 242 -4.51 -3.12 10.80
N GLU A 243 -4.63 -1.80 10.74
CA GLU A 243 -5.51 -1.11 9.81
C GLU A 243 -4.92 -1.09 8.40
N ALA A 244 -5.68 -1.55 7.41
CA ALA A 244 -5.29 -1.45 6.01
C ALA A 244 -5.67 -0.08 5.45
N VAL A 245 -4.70 0.62 4.87
CA VAL A 245 -4.85 1.97 4.31
C VAL A 245 -4.63 1.90 2.79
N PRO A 246 -5.56 2.42 1.97
CA PRO A 246 -5.30 2.63 0.55
C PRO A 246 -4.24 3.72 0.40
N MET A 247 -3.24 3.44 -0.42
CA MET A 247 -2.12 4.35 -0.61
C MET A 247 -2.21 5.03 -1.96
N GLU A 248 -1.76 6.28 -1.99
CA GLU A 248 -1.51 7.02 -3.22
C GLU A 248 -0.02 6.93 -3.57
N ILE A 249 0.28 6.74 -4.85
CA ILE A 249 1.66 6.72 -5.37
C ILE A 249 1.96 8.09 -5.96
N GLY A 250 3.05 8.70 -5.50
CA GLY A 250 3.51 10.01 -5.94
C GLY A 250 4.89 9.95 -6.58
N TYR A 251 5.14 10.85 -7.53
CA TYR A 251 6.48 11.21 -7.98
C TYR A 251 6.86 12.54 -7.33
N PHE A 252 8.04 12.60 -6.71
CA PHE A 252 8.47 13.77 -5.97
C PHE A 252 9.85 14.26 -6.42
N PRO A 253 9.93 15.27 -7.32
CA PRO A 253 11.19 15.73 -7.91
C PRO A 253 12.16 16.37 -6.90
N TYR A 254 11.65 16.83 -5.76
CA TYR A 254 12.47 17.49 -4.73
C TYR A 254 13.13 16.51 -3.75
N LEU A 255 12.83 15.22 -3.88
CA LEU A 255 13.38 14.13 -3.07
C LEU A 255 14.15 13.17 -3.97
N ASP A 256 15.16 13.70 -4.67
CA ASP A 256 16.00 12.95 -5.62
C ASP A 256 15.20 12.20 -6.70
N ASP A 257 14.17 12.84 -7.24
CA ASP A 257 13.28 12.25 -8.24
C ASP A 257 12.60 10.93 -7.79
N SER A 258 12.43 10.75 -6.48
CA SER A 258 11.93 9.50 -5.92
C SER A 258 10.45 9.26 -6.20
N ILE A 259 10.11 7.98 -6.34
CA ILE A 259 8.73 7.51 -6.21
C ILE A 259 8.43 7.31 -4.72
N VAL A 260 7.32 7.88 -4.26
CA VAL A 260 6.88 7.85 -2.87
C VAL A 260 5.47 7.28 -2.76
N ILE A 261 5.10 6.84 -1.55
CA ILE A 261 3.71 6.57 -1.19
C ILE A 261 3.30 7.37 0.03
N ALA A 262 2.03 7.74 0.10
CA ALA A 262 1.40 8.35 1.27
C ALA A 262 -0.06 7.92 1.36
N GLY A 263 -0.65 8.05 2.55
CA GLY A 263 -2.11 7.91 2.71
C GLY A 263 -2.88 9.09 2.10
N SER A 264 -2.20 10.21 1.87
CA SER A 264 -2.69 11.40 1.17
C SER A 264 -1.53 12.22 0.62
N LEU A 265 -1.38 12.26 -0.70
CA LEU A 265 -0.36 13.10 -1.35
C LEU A 265 -0.64 14.58 -1.15
N SER A 266 -1.91 14.98 -0.95
CA SER A 266 -2.26 16.36 -0.62
C SER A 266 -1.70 16.80 0.75
N ALA A 267 -1.84 15.95 1.78
CA ALA A 267 -1.28 16.20 3.11
C ALA A 267 0.26 16.22 3.08
N LEU A 268 0.86 15.28 2.33
CA LEU A 268 2.30 15.25 2.08
C LEU A 268 2.81 16.53 1.39
N SER A 269 2.17 16.93 0.29
CA SER A 269 2.53 18.15 -0.46
C SER A 269 2.41 19.39 0.42
N ALA A 270 1.34 19.53 1.21
CA ALA A 270 1.19 20.65 2.13
C ALA A 270 2.34 20.72 3.16
N TYR A 271 2.77 19.57 3.69
CA TYR A 271 3.92 19.50 4.60
C TYR A 271 5.21 19.98 3.94
N PHE A 272 5.52 19.50 2.72
CA PHE A 272 6.74 19.89 2.01
C PHE A 272 6.72 21.32 1.48
N VAL A 273 5.58 21.82 1.01
CA VAL A 273 5.41 23.22 0.60
C VAL A 273 5.67 24.17 1.77
N ASN A 274 5.21 23.83 2.97
CA ASN A 274 5.50 24.62 4.17
C ASN A 274 7.00 24.65 4.53
N MET A 275 7.78 23.67 4.08
CA MET A 275 9.24 23.64 4.22
C MET A 275 9.98 24.30 3.05
N GLY A 276 9.25 24.88 2.09
CA GLY A 276 9.82 25.51 0.89
C GLY A 276 10.22 24.53 -0.22
N ALA A 277 9.82 23.26 -0.12
CA ALA A 277 9.90 22.30 -1.23
C ALA A 277 8.64 22.41 -2.12
N GLY A 278 8.58 21.68 -3.23
CA GLY A 278 7.37 21.66 -4.07
C GLY A 278 6.40 20.52 -3.72
N GLU A 279 5.47 20.26 -4.64
CA GLU A 279 4.41 19.28 -4.47
C GLU A 279 4.81 17.90 -5.02
N ALA A 280 4.28 16.84 -4.42
CA ALA A 280 4.29 15.50 -4.99
C ALA A 280 3.17 15.36 -6.03
N VAL A 281 3.49 14.80 -7.19
CA VAL A 281 2.54 14.59 -8.29
C VAL A 281 2.03 13.17 -8.24
N GLN A 282 0.71 12.96 -8.21
CA GLN A 282 0.15 11.61 -8.24
C GLN A 282 0.47 10.90 -9.56
N VAL A 283 0.95 9.66 -9.46
CA VAL A 283 1.31 8.81 -10.59
C VAL A 283 0.68 7.43 -10.44
N ARG A 284 0.63 6.70 -11.55
CA ARG A 284 0.14 5.32 -11.62
C ARG A 284 1.19 4.45 -12.28
N LEU A 285 1.39 3.26 -11.73
CA LEU A 285 2.40 2.31 -12.17
C LEU A 285 1.73 1.16 -12.89
N TYR A 286 2.31 0.72 -14.01
CA TYR A 286 1.75 -0.39 -14.78
C TYR A 286 2.84 -1.38 -15.18
N THR A 287 2.50 -2.65 -15.06
CA THR A 287 3.25 -3.74 -15.70
C THR A 287 2.89 -3.80 -17.19
N GLY A 288 3.79 -4.28 -18.06
CA GLY A 288 3.46 -4.55 -19.47
C GLY A 288 3.42 -3.33 -20.41
N GLY A 289 4.13 -2.25 -20.09
CA GLY A 289 4.24 -1.12 -21.01
C GLY A 289 4.92 -1.46 -22.34
N ARG A 290 4.64 -0.67 -23.38
CA ARG A 290 5.40 -0.74 -24.64
C ARG A 290 6.88 -0.58 -24.30
N GLY A 291 7.71 -1.52 -24.77
CA GLY A 291 9.15 -1.45 -24.58
C GLY A 291 9.70 -0.09 -24.99
N CYS A 292 10.77 0.37 -24.33
CA CYS A 292 11.45 1.58 -24.74
C CYS A 292 11.89 1.42 -26.21
N GLN A 293 11.22 2.13 -27.13
CA GLN A 293 11.64 2.19 -28.53
C GLN A 293 12.68 3.31 -28.63
N ARG A 294 13.90 2.95 -29.03
CA ARG A 294 14.98 3.90 -29.33
C ARG A 294 14.81 4.50 -30.72
#